data_AF-A0A6C0FY34-F1
#
_entry.id   AF-A0A6C0FY34-F1
#
_cell.length_a   1.000
_cell.length_b   1.000
_cell.length_c   1.000
_cell.angle_alpha   90.00
_cell.angle_beta   90.00
_cell.angle_gamma   90.00
#
_symmetry.space_group_name_H-M   'P 1'
#
loop_
_entity.id
_entity.type
_entity.pdbx_description
1 polymer ?
#
loop_
_entity_poly.entity_id
_entity_poly.type
_entity_poly.pdbx_seq_one_letter_code
_entity_poly.pdbx_strand_id
1 'polypeptide(L)'
;MHERIQVKLTVDLTQYLNGLVAGTEGYTIGNYGIWSRANDNFTGVHFPGLGSLDVLWSSLEIIDQKYLEEMEIQRKQRLEEFKTAKNITKYVGPRGGFKGLSFEYTKSNGTSVSYSNGFKQESEKLIEYFKELNLEIEEKLR
;
A
#
# COMPACT_ATOMS: atom_id res chain seq x y z
N MET A 1 9.44 11.47 5.57
CA MET A 1 9.32 11.16 4.12
C MET A 1 10.69 10.74 3.66
N HIS A 2 10.83 9.52 3.11
CA HIS A 2 11.98 9.22 2.27
C HIS A 2 11.85 10.09 1.02
N GLU A 3 12.76 11.06 0.83
CA GLU A 3 12.63 12.05 -0.23
C GLU A 3 12.69 11.42 -1.64
N ARG A 4 13.38 10.28 -1.77
CA ARG A 4 13.57 9.55 -3.02
C ARG A 4 13.69 8.07 -2.70
N ILE A 5 12.81 7.26 -3.28
CA ILE A 5 12.82 5.80 -3.13
C ILE A 5 13.52 5.23 -4.35
N GLN A 6 14.54 4.41 -4.16
CA GLN A 6 15.17 3.68 -5.27
C GLN A 6 14.23 2.61 -5.81
N VAL A 7 14.07 2.59 -7.13
CA VAL A 7 13.18 1.70 -7.85
C VAL A 7 13.88 1.11 -9.07
N LYS A 8 13.38 -0.02 -9.50
CA LYS A 8 13.82 -0.74 -10.69
C LYS A 8 12.63 -1.00 -11.60
N LEU A 9 12.83 -0.80 -12.89
CA LEU A 9 11.80 -1.05 -13.90
C LEU A 9 11.62 -2.56 -14.11
N THR A 10 10.38 -3.05 -14.13
CA THR A 10 10.10 -4.49 -14.39
C THR A 10 9.69 -4.78 -15.83
N VAL A 11 9.39 -3.75 -16.62
CA VAL A 11 8.90 -3.83 -18.00
C VAL A 11 9.81 -3.06 -18.94
N ASP A 12 9.74 -3.30 -20.24
CA ASP A 12 10.46 -2.49 -21.23
C ASP A 12 9.62 -1.27 -21.63
N LEU A 13 10.17 -0.07 -21.47
CA LEU A 13 9.56 1.22 -21.82
C LEU A 13 10.36 1.99 -22.87
N THR A 14 11.20 1.31 -23.66
CA THR A 14 12.02 1.93 -24.72
C THR A 14 11.18 2.71 -25.75
N GLN A 15 9.91 2.36 -25.93
CA GLN A 15 8.96 3.10 -26.79
C GLN A 15 8.73 4.55 -26.35
N TYR A 16 8.92 4.87 -25.07
CA TYR A 16 8.74 6.21 -24.52
C TYR A 16 10.07 6.94 -24.38
N LEU A 17 11.12 6.23 -24.00
CA LEU A 17 12.46 6.80 -23.85
C LEU A 17 13.52 5.75 -24.14
N ASN A 18 14.34 6.02 -25.15
CA ASN A 18 15.38 5.09 -25.61
C ASN A 18 16.31 4.70 -24.46
N GLY A 19 16.44 3.39 -24.20
CA GLY A 19 17.29 2.84 -23.14
C GLY A 19 16.57 2.47 -21.84
N LEU A 20 15.26 2.71 -21.71
CA LEU A 20 14.45 2.19 -20.60
C LEU A 20 14.04 0.74 -20.81
N VAL A 21 14.96 -0.18 -20.52
CA VAL A 21 14.71 -1.62 -20.55
C VAL A 21 14.33 -2.16 -19.17
N ALA A 22 13.74 -3.35 -19.14
CA ALA A 22 13.51 -4.03 -17.87
C ALA A 22 14.83 -4.18 -17.09
N GLY A 23 14.81 -3.76 -15.83
CA GLY A 23 15.95 -3.74 -14.94
C GLY A 23 16.66 -2.39 -14.80
N THR A 24 16.28 -1.37 -15.57
CA THR A 24 16.82 -0.02 -15.39
C THR A 24 16.45 0.54 -14.01
N GLU A 25 17.45 1.05 -13.31
CA GLU A 25 17.29 1.63 -11.97
C GLU A 25 17.08 3.14 -12.04
N GLY A 26 16.32 3.65 -11.07
CA GLY A 26 16.03 5.07 -10.93
C GLY A 26 15.58 5.39 -9.51
N TYR A 27 15.11 6.60 -9.32
CA TYR A 27 14.54 7.02 -8.04
C TYR A 27 13.26 7.81 -8.23
N THR A 28 12.32 7.64 -7.31
CA THR A 28 11.08 8.39 -7.31
C THR A 28 11.35 9.87 -7.04
N ILE A 29 10.66 10.74 -7.75
CA ILE A 29 10.72 12.20 -7.56
C ILE A 29 9.37 12.79 -7.13
N GLY A 30 8.46 11.91 -6.69
CA GLY A 30 7.10 12.26 -6.31
C GLY A 30 6.19 12.48 -7.52
N ASN A 31 5.17 13.33 -7.34
CA ASN A 31 4.18 13.61 -8.38
C ASN A 31 4.76 14.56 -9.43
N TYR A 32 5.31 13.98 -10.49
CA TYR A 32 5.86 14.66 -11.66
C TYR A 32 5.05 14.31 -12.91
N GLY A 33 4.82 15.28 -13.80
CA GLY A 33 4.05 15.08 -15.03
C GLY A 33 2.53 15.14 -14.85
N ILE A 34 1.77 15.05 -15.96
CA ILE A 34 0.31 15.21 -15.93
C ILE A 34 -0.40 13.95 -15.42
N TRP A 35 0.18 12.77 -15.67
CA TRP A 35 -0.43 11.50 -15.33
C TRP A 35 -0.30 11.20 -13.84
N SER A 36 0.87 11.40 -13.25
CA SER A 36 1.06 11.19 -11.82
C SER A 36 0.27 12.19 -10.95
N ARG A 37 -0.07 13.38 -11.50
CA ARG A 37 -0.89 14.38 -10.79
C ARG A 37 -2.38 14.07 -10.88
N ALA A 38 -2.79 13.37 -11.93
CA ALA A 38 -4.18 13.02 -12.18
C ALA A 38 -4.56 11.61 -11.67
N ASN A 39 -3.58 10.74 -11.40
CA ASN A 39 -3.81 9.36 -10.99
C ASN A 39 -2.70 8.85 -10.05
N ASP A 40 -3.10 8.44 -8.85
CA ASP A 40 -2.20 7.94 -7.79
C ASP A 40 -1.46 6.64 -8.17
N ASN A 41 -1.92 5.93 -9.20
CA ASN A 41 -1.24 4.74 -9.72
C ASN A 41 0.02 5.06 -10.52
N PHE A 42 0.25 6.32 -10.89
CA PHE A 42 1.46 6.76 -11.58
C PHE A 42 2.38 7.51 -10.62
N THR A 43 3.68 7.29 -10.76
CA THR A 43 4.72 8.04 -10.05
C THR A 43 5.78 8.54 -11.02
N GLY A 44 6.30 9.74 -10.76
CA GLY A 44 7.47 10.24 -11.47
C GLY A 44 8.72 9.49 -11.05
N VAL A 45 9.47 8.97 -12.01
CA VAL A 45 10.76 8.32 -11.78
C VAL A 45 11.82 9.03 -12.61
N HIS A 46 12.95 9.34 -11.98
CA HIS A 46 14.14 9.82 -12.66
C HIS A 46 15.12 8.66 -12.87
N PHE A 47 15.51 8.45 -14.12
CA PHE A 47 16.47 7.46 -14.58
C PHE A 47 17.78 8.18 -14.93
N PRO A 48 18.86 8.00 -14.16
CA PRO A 48 20.13 8.70 -14.38
C PRO A 48 20.66 8.51 -15.81
N GLY A 49 20.97 9.62 -16.48
CA GLY A 49 21.49 9.61 -17.86
C GLY A 49 20.46 9.39 -18.96
N LEU A 50 19.21 9.10 -18.62
CA LEU A 50 18.12 8.85 -19.57
C LEU A 50 17.05 9.95 -19.52
N GLY A 51 16.64 10.36 -18.31
CA GLY A 51 15.63 11.40 -18.12
C GLY A 51 14.59 11.01 -17.07
N SER A 52 13.47 11.73 -17.05
CA SER A 52 12.35 11.45 -16.13
C SER A 52 11.13 10.99 -16.91
N LEU A 53 10.40 10.01 -16.37
CA LEU A 53 9.18 9.46 -16.97
C LEU A 53 8.12 9.17 -15.89
N ASP A 54 6.85 9.36 -16.26
CA ASP A 54 5.71 8.96 -15.45
C ASP A 54 5.49 7.45 -15.63
N VAL A 55 5.62 6.66 -14.57
CA VAL A 55 5.57 5.20 -14.63
C VAL A 55 4.48 4.67 -13.69
N LEU A 56 3.77 3.62 -14.12
CA LEU A 56 2.82 2.91 -13.28
C LEU A 56 3.53 2.24 -12.10
N TRP A 57 2.97 2.34 -10.90
CA TRP A 57 3.46 1.64 -9.70
C TRP A 57 3.60 0.14 -9.91
N SER A 58 2.71 -0.49 -10.67
CA SER A 58 2.77 -1.92 -11.01
C SER A 58 3.97 -2.33 -11.85
N SER A 59 4.59 -1.36 -12.54
CA SER A 59 5.76 -1.56 -13.42
C SER A 59 7.09 -1.27 -12.71
N LEU A 60 7.03 -1.01 -11.41
CA LEU A 60 8.19 -0.68 -10.58
C LEU A 60 8.36 -1.71 -9.47
N GLU A 61 9.61 -2.07 -9.22
CA GLU A 61 10.04 -2.82 -8.06
C GLU A 61 10.83 -1.88 -7.15
N ILE A 62 10.49 -1.82 -5.87
CA ILE A 62 11.23 -1.00 -4.91
C ILE A 62 12.49 -1.77 -4.51
N ILE A 63 13.66 -1.19 -4.75
CA ILE A 63 14.98 -1.77 -4.41
C ILE A 63 15.65 -1.06 -3.24
N ASP A 64 15.03 0.01 -2.73
CA ASP A 64 15.52 0.74 -1.56
C ASP A 64 15.36 -0.11 -0.30
N GLN A 65 16.44 -0.78 0.10
CA GLN A 65 16.47 -1.68 1.24
C GLN A 65 16.05 -0.98 2.54
N LYS A 66 16.48 0.27 2.75
CA LYS A 66 16.14 1.03 3.95
C LYS A 66 14.65 1.32 3.99
N TYR A 67 14.07 1.72 2.86
CA TYR A 67 12.63 1.94 2.76
C TYR A 67 11.83 0.65 3.00
N LEU A 68 12.29 -0.48 2.45
CA LEU A 68 11.64 -1.78 2.65
C LEU A 68 11.68 -2.21 4.12
N GLU A 69 12.82 -2.03 4.80
CA GLU A 69 12.97 -2.32 6.23
C GLU A 69 12.07 -1.42 7.08
N GLU A 70 12.01 -0.12 6.79
CA GLU A 70 11.11 0.81 7.49
C GLU A 70 9.63 0.44 7.30
N MET A 71 9.24 0.07 6.07
CA MET A 71 7.89 -0.39 5.76
C MET A 71 7.55 -1.69 6.51
N GLU A 72 8.49 -2.63 6.60
CA GLU A 72 8.30 -3.86 7.34
C GLU A 72 8.17 -3.60 8.85
N ILE A 73 9.00 -2.72 9.42
CA ILE A 73 8.92 -2.29 10.82
C ILE A 73 7.56 -1.66 11.10
N GLN A 74 7.13 -0.70 10.28
CA GLN A 74 5.83 -0.04 10.43
C GLN A 74 4.67 -1.03 10.30
N ARG A 75 4.77 -1.99 9.36
CA ARG A 75 3.77 -3.04 9.20
C ARG A 75 3.69 -3.93 10.44
N LYS A 76 4.82 -4.37 10.99
CA LYS A 76 4.89 -5.16 12.22
C LYS A 76 4.31 -4.39 13.40
N GLN A 77 4.69 -3.12 13.57
CA GLN A 77 4.14 -2.25 14.61
C GLN A 77 2.62 -2.13 14.50
N ARG A 78 2.11 -1.89 13.29
CA ARG A 78 0.66 -1.77 13.06
C ARG A 78 -0.08 -3.06 13.38
N LEU A 79 0.47 -4.22 13.00
CA LEU A 79 -0.13 -5.52 13.35
C LEU A 79 -0.13 -5.76 14.86
N GLU A 80 0.93 -5.36 15.56
CA GLU A 80 1.00 -5.45 17.02
C GLU A 80 -0.07 -4.56 17.68
N GLU A 81 -0.26 -3.33 17.20
CA GLU A 81 -1.33 -2.44 17.68
C GLU A 81 -2.72 -3.02 17.39
N PHE A 82 -2.89 -3.69 16.25
CA PHE A 82 -4.15 -4.34 15.86
C PHE A 82 -4.51 -5.54 16.75
N LYS A 83 -3.61 -6.08 17.57
CA LYS A 83 -3.99 -7.07 18.61
C LYS A 83 -4.98 -6.51 19.62
N THR A 84 -5.00 -5.19 19.80
CA THR A 84 -5.95 -4.49 20.68
C THR A 84 -7.29 -4.19 20.00
N ALA A 85 -7.50 -4.69 18.78
CA ALA A 85 -8.69 -4.39 18.00
C ALA A 85 -9.98 -4.81 18.73
N LYS A 86 -10.98 -3.93 18.67
CA LYS A 86 -12.31 -4.08 19.25
C LYS A 86 -13.36 -3.59 18.26
N ASN A 87 -14.62 -3.96 18.52
CA ASN A 87 -15.76 -3.56 17.69
C ASN A 87 -15.56 -3.93 16.21
N ILE A 88 -14.93 -5.09 15.97
CA ILE A 88 -14.57 -5.53 14.62
C ILE A 88 -15.84 -5.90 13.87
N THR A 89 -16.14 -5.12 12.84
CA THR A 89 -17.34 -5.25 12.02
C THR A 89 -16.95 -5.48 10.56
N LYS A 90 -17.36 -6.63 10.02
CA LYS A 90 -17.33 -6.92 8.59
C LYS A 90 -18.67 -6.52 7.98
N TYR A 91 -18.65 -5.58 7.04
CA TYR A 91 -19.82 -5.17 6.30
C TYR A 91 -19.99 -6.01 5.03
N VAL A 92 -21.18 -6.55 4.85
CA VAL A 92 -21.59 -7.31 3.66
C VAL A 92 -22.83 -6.68 3.03
N GLY A 93 -22.94 -6.75 1.71
CA GLY A 93 -24.10 -6.26 0.98
C GLY A 93 -25.27 -7.26 1.01
N PRO A 94 -26.46 -6.86 0.53
CA PRO A 94 -27.67 -7.70 0.55
C PRO A 94 -27.53 -9.06 -0.17
N ARG A 95 -26.58 -9.16 -1.09
CA ARG A 95 -26.26 -10.40 -1.84
C ARG A 95 -24.97 -11.09 -1.36
N GLY A 96 -24.50 -10.77 -0.16
CA GLY A 96 -23.29 -11.36 0.46
C GLY A 96 -21.95 -10.79 -0.02
N GLY A 97 -21.95 -9.76 -0.88
CA GLY A 97 -20.72 -9.13 -1.36
C GLY A 97 -20.00 -8.32 -0.27
N PHE A 98 -18.68 -8.39 -0.20
CA PHE A 98 -17.90 -7.58 0.74
C PHE A 98 -18.12 -6.07 0.51
N LYS A 99 -18.34 -5.32 1.59
CA LYS A 99 -18.52 -3.85 1.56
C LYS A 99 -17.44 -3.11 2.34
N GLY A 100 -16.88 -3.71 3.38
CA GLY A 100 -15.80 -3.10 4.14
C GLY A 100 -15.52 -3.83 5.44
N LEU A 101 -14.41 -3.48 6.07
CA LEU A 101 -14.02 -3.87 7.41
C LEU A 101 -13.83 -2.61 8.24
N SER A 102 -14.35 -2.59 9.46
CA SER A 102 -14.16 -1.49 10.42
C SER A 102 -13.85 -2.03 11.80
N PHE A 103 -12.96 -1.39 12.52
CA PHE A 103 -12.66 -1.71 13.92
C PHE A 103 -11.99 -0.53 14.61
N GLU A 104 -11.91 -0.60 15.93
CA GLU A 104 -11.16 0.36 16.75
C GLU A 104 -9.96 -0.34 17.34
N TYR A 105 -8.82 0.34 17.43
CA TYR A 105 -7.62 -0.21 18.06
C TYR A 105 -6.89 0.88 18.83
N THR A 106 -6.05 0.48 19.78
CA THR A 106 -5.23 1.38 20.58
C THR A 106 -3.81 1.37 20.05
N LYS A 107 -3.31 2.56 19.67
CA LYS A 107 -1.91 2.75 19.30
C LYS A 107 -0.98 2.56 20.49
N SER A 108 0.29 2.32 20.21
CA SER A 108 1.37 2.25 21.20
C SER A 108 1.44 3.45 22.16
N ASN A 109 1.01 4.63 21.73
CA ASN A 109 0.93 5.84 22.55
C ASN A 109 -0.36 5.97 23.38
N GLY A 110 -1.20 4.94 23.44
CA GLY A 110 -2.48 4.92 24.16
C GLY A 110 -3.65 5.58 23.43
N THR A 111 -3.46 6.08 22.21
CA THR A 111 -4.53 6.74 21.44
C THR A 111 -5.44 5.69 20.80
N SER A 112 -6.75 5.77 21.07
CA SER A 112 -7.75 4.97 20.35
C SER A 112 -8.01 5.54 18.96
N VAL A 113 -8.00 4.67 17.95
CA VAL A 113 -8.15 5.02 16.54
C VAL A 113 -9.16 4.10 15.87
N SER A 114 -10.08 4.68 15.11
CA SER A 114 -10.97 3.94 14.23
C SER A 114 -10.28 3.68 12.89
N TYR A 115 -10.33 2.43 12.43
CA TYR A 115 -9.84 1.99 11.14
C TYR A 115 -11.01 1.53 10.27
N SER A 116 -10.98 1.88 8.99
CA SER A 116 -11.90 1.32 8.00
C SER A 116 -11.19 1.03 6.69
N ASN A 117 -11.52 -0.10 6.06
CA ASN A 117 -10.99 -0.50 4.76
C ASN A 117 -12.09 -1.05 3.84
N GLY A 118 -12.14 -0.55 2.61
CA GLY A 118 -13.05 -1.02 1.56
C GLY A 118 -12.43 -2.04 0.60
N PHE A 119 -11.11 -2.26 0.66
CA PHE A 119 -10.41 -3.18 -0.20
C PHE A 119 -10.54 -4.62 0.32
N LYS A 120 -11.25 -5.45 -0.45
CA LYS A 120 -11.56 -6.84 -0.09
C LYS A 120 -10.30 -7.66 0.23
N GLN A 121 -9.32 -7.67 -0.66
CA GLN A 121 -8.12 -8.51 -0.53
C GLN A 121 -7.30 -8.18 0.73
N GLU A 122 -7.15 -6.90 1.06
CA GLU A 122 -6.46 -6.47 2.28
C GLU A 122 -7.27 -6.79 3.53
N SER A 123 -8.58 -6.57 3.46
CA SER A 123 -9.48 -6.82 4.58
C SER A 123 -9.59 -8.31 4.90
N GLU A 124 -9.55 -9.19 3.91
CA GLU A 124 -9.55 -10.64 4.11
C GLU A 124 -8.31 -11.08 4.89
N LYS A 125 -7.11 -10.56 4.56
CA LYS A 125 -5.88 -10.82 5.33
C LYS A 125 -6.00 -10.38 6.79
N LEU A 126 -6.62 -9.22 7.04
CA LEU A 126 -6.85 -8.74 8.41
C LEU A 126 -7.88 -9.58 9.15
N ILE A 127 -8.95 -10.01 8.48
CA ILE A 127 -9.97 -10.90 9.06
C ILE A 127 -9.36 -12.24 9.46
N GLU A 128 -8.51 -12.83 8.61
CA GLU A 128 -7.76 -14.04 8.95
C GLU A 128 -6.87 -13.84 10.17
N TYR A 129 -6.11 -12.75 10.20
CA TYR A 129 -5.27 -12.39 11.34
C TYR A 129 -6.08 -12.24 12.65
N PHE A 130 -7.24 -11.59 12.60
CA PHE A 130 -8.11 -11.44 13.78
C PHE A 130 -8.70 -12.77 14.25
N LYS A 131 -9.02 -13.68 13.32
CA LYS A 131 -9.44 -15.04 13.66
C LYS A 131 -8.33 -15.84 14.34
N GLU A 132 -7.08 -15.72 13.88
CA GLU A 132 -5.92 -16.35 14.53
C GLU A 132 -5.73 -15.87 15.97
N LEU A 133 -6.04 -14.59 16.23
CA LEU A 133 -6.03 -13.99 17.57
C LEU A 133 -7.27 -14.32 18.41
N ASN A 134 -8.22 -15.10 17.88
CA ASN A 134 -9.53 -15.39 18.48
C ASN A 134 -10.32 -14.13 18.85
N LEU A 135 -10.19 -13.06 18.07
CA LEU A 135 -11.00 -11.85 18.23
C LEU A 135 -12.38 -12.05 17.59
N GLU A 136 -13.41 -11.55 18.27
CA GLU A 136 -14.79 -11.61 17.77
C GLU A 136 -14.98 -10.64 16.60
N ILE A 137 -15.58 -11.15 15.53
CA ILE A 137 -15.88 -10.38 14.31
C ILE A 137 -17.38 -10.44 14.09
N GLU A 138 -18.03 -9.28 14.18
CA GLU A 138 -19.45 -9.13 13.90
C GLU A 138 -19.66 -8.93 12.39
N GLU A 139 -20.65 -9.60 11.80
CA GLU A 139 -21.04 -9.38 10.41
C GLU A 139 -22.33 -8.54 10.35
N LYS A 140 -22.29 -7.41 9.62
CA LYS A 140 -23.43 -6.50 9.46
C LYS A 140 -23.76 -6.27 7.99
N LEU A 141 -25.05 -6.14 7.71
CA LEU A 141 -25.54 -5.73 6.39
C LEU A 141 -25.34 -4.21 6.18
N ARG A 142 -24.84 -3.83 5.01
CA ARG A 142 -24.65 -2.43 4.58
C ARG A 142 -25.10 -2.19 3.14
#